data_AF-A0AAU5ZPY8-F1
#
_entry.id   AF-A0AAU5ZPY8-F1
#
_cell.length_a   1.000
_cell.length_b   1.000
_cell.length_c   1.000
_cell.angle_alpha   90.00
_cell.angle_beta   90.00
_cell.angle_gamma   90.00
#
_symmetry.space_group_name_H-M   'P 1'
#
loop_
_entity.id
_entity.type
_entity.pdbx_description
1 polymer ?
#
loop_
_entity_poly.entity_id
_entity_poly.type
_entity_poly.pdbx_seq_one_letter_code
_entity_poly.pdbx_strand_id
1 'polypeptide(L)'
;MTPPATTLRPGDQLASAVCGTRVVVVRAPAGGSAQLACGGSPMVPATGAKPVPGGVAEAVTLIGKRYVDADGALEVLCTSSGTGELSCDGVPMTVKAAKPLPASD
;
A
#
# COMPACT_ATOMS: atom_id res chain seq x y z
N MET A 1 -14.14 9.99 12.67
CA MET A 1 -14.04 8.61 13.20
C MET A 1 -12.82 7.99 12.53
N THR A 2 -11.76 7.72 13.28
CA THR A 2 -10.59 7.02 12.76
C THR A 2 -10.96 5.55 12.57
N PRO A 3 -10.82 4.96 11.38
CA PRO A 3 -11.00 3.52 11.19
C PRO A 3 -10.15 2.70 12.19
N PRO A 4 -10.57 1.47 12.53
CA PRO A 4 -9.75 0.61 13.39
C PRO A 4 -8.47 0.20 12.66
N ALA A 5 -7.35 0.21 13.38
CA ALA A 5 -6.08 -0.33 12.89
C ALA A 5 -6.21 -1.83 12.64
N THR A 6 -5.65 -2.31 11.53
CA THR A 6 -5.72 -3.74 11.14
C THR A 6 -4.41 -4.43 11.48
N THR A 7 -4.48 -5.67 11.96
CA THR A 7 -3.28 -6.48 12.13
C THR A 7 -2.73 -6.90 10.76
N LEU A 8 -1.54 -6.41 10.40
CA LEU A 8 -0.87 -6.70 9.13
C LEU A 8 0.27 -7.72 9.33
N ARG A 9 0.44 -8.60 8.35
CA ARG A 9 1.56 -9.55 8.28
C ARG A 9 2.24 -9.48 6.92
N PRO A 10 3.56 -9.72 6.85
CA PRO A 10 4.24 -9.94 5.57
C PRO A 10 3.51 -11.01 4.74
N GLY A 11 3.27 -10.72 3.47
CA GLY A 11 2.53 -11.57 2.54
C GLY A 11 1.02 -11.29 2.47
N ASP A 12 0.44 -10.54 3.42
CA ASP A 12 -0.97 -10.16 3.34
C ASP A 12 -1.22 -9.36 2.06
N GLN A 13 -2.25 -9.75 1.31
CA GLN A 13 -2.66 -9.07 0.08
C GLN A 13 -3.87 -8.19 0.38
N LEU A 14 -3.79 -6.92 -0.01
CA LEU A 14 -4.82 -5.92 0.26
C LEU A 14 -5.27 -5.26 -1.04
N ALA A 15 -6.55 -4.92 -1.11
CA ALA A 15 -7.18 -4.22 -2.21
C ALA A 15 -7.80 -2.91 -1.72
N SER A 16 -7.72 -1.87 -2.56
CA SER A 16 -8.46 -0.63 -2.34
C SER A 16 -9.96 -0.88 -2.55
N ALA A 17 -10.78 -0.28 -1.69
CA ALA A 17 -12.23 -0.30 -1.83
C ALA A 17 -12.75 0.74 -2.84
N VAL A 18 -11.89 1.67 -3.29
CA VAL A 18 -12.30 2.87 -4.05
C VAL A 18 -11.60 3.03 -5.40
N CYS A 19 -10.55 2.26 -5.69
CA CYS A 19 -9.85 2.29 -6.97
C CYS A 19 -9.13 0.96 -7.26
N GLY A 20 -8.42 0.87 -8.40
CA GLY A 20 -7.72 -0.33 -8.83
C GLY A 20 -6.52 -0.76 -7.96
N THR A 21 -6.07 0.07 -7.01
CA THR A 21 -4.85 -0.18 -6.23
C THR A 21 -4.92 -1.51 -5.47
N ARG A 22 -3.94 -2.38 -5.71
CA ARG A 22 -3.69 -3.58 -4.90
C ARG A 22 -2.25 -3.60 -4.43
N VAL A 23 -2.04 -4.11 -3.23
CA VAL A 23 -0.71 -4.19 -2.62
C VAL A 23 -0.49 -5.52 -1.92
N VAL A 24 0.78 -5.86 -1.72
CA VAL A 24 1.22 -6.95 -0.84
C VAL A 24 2.08 -6.35 0.26
N VAL A 25 1.83 -6.73 1.51
CA VAL A 25 2.67 -6.33 2.64
C VAL A 25 4.02 -7.02 2.52
N VAL A 26 5.10 -6.23 2.47
CA VAL A 26 6.48 -6.71 2.43
C VAL A 26 7.09 -6.72 3.82
N ARG A 27 6.77 -5.70 4.64
CA ARG A 27 7.18 -5.58 6.04
C ARG A 27 5.99 -5.08 6.83
N ALA A 28 5.70 -5.71 7.96
CA ALA A 28 4.71 -5.22 8.92
C ALA A 28 5.39 -4.50 10.09
N PRO A 29 4.72 -3.51 10.72
CA PRO A 29 5.22 -2.85 11.92
C PRO A 29 5.35 -3.84 13.08
N ALA A 30 6.30 -3.62 13.99
CA ALA A 30 6.59 -4.53 15.11
C ALA A 30 5.40 -4.72 16.08
N GLY A 31 4.52 -3.71 16.20
CA GLY A 31 3.28 -3.78 16.97
C GLY A 31 2.11 -4.46 16.24
N GLY A 32 2.34 -4.92 15.01
CA GLY A 32 1.39 -5.67 14.18
C GLY A 32 0.22 -4.86 13.64
N SER A 33 -0.12 -3.71 14.21
CA SER A 33 -1.27 -2.89 13.80
C SER A 33 -0.85 -1.62 13.07
N ALA A 34 -1.50 -1.37 11.94
CA ALA A 34 -1.43 -0.11 11.19
C ALA A 34 -2.72 0.07 10.41
N GLN A 35 -3.11 1.32 10.17
CA GLN A 35 -4.25 1.64 9.32
C GLN A 35 -3.77 1.99 7.91
N LEU A 36 -3.64 0.98 7.05
CA LEU A 36 -3.36 1.19 5.64
C LEU A 36 -4.63 1.63 4.90
N ALA A 37 -4.56 2.76 4.22
CA ALA A 37 -5.64 3.32 3.42
C ALA A 37 -5.16 3.66 1.99
N CYS A 38 -6.10 3.65 1.05
CA CYS A 38 -5.91 4.09 -0.32
C CYS A 38 -7.01 5.07 -0.71
N GLY A 39 -6.65 6.27 -1.20
CA GLY A 39 -7.63 7.31 -1.55
C GLY A 39 -8.51 7.73 -0.36
N GLY A 40 -7.94 7.72 0.85
CA GLY A 40 -8.66 8.05 2.09
C GLY A 40 -9.57 6.94 2.65
N SER A 41 -9.69 5.79 1.99
CA SER A 41 -10.49 4.65 2.46
C SER A 41 -9.60 3.50 2.95
N PRO A 42 -9.94 2.82 4.06
CA PRO A 42 -9.20 1.64 4.52
C PRO A 42 -9.08 0.57 3.43
N MET A 43 -7.89 -0.02 3.29
CA MET A 43 -7.71 -1.17 2.42
C MET A 43 -8.31 -2.42 3.07
N VAL A 44 -8.80 -3.35 2.25
CA VAL A 44 -9.43 -4.60 2.69
C VAL A 44 -8.63 -5.80 2.20
N PRO A 45 -8.74 -6.98 2.83
CA PRO A 45 -8.16 -8.22 2.30
C PRO A 45 -8.52 -8.42 0.82
N ALA A 46 -7.54 -8.69 -0.03
CA ALA A 46 -7.75 -8.86 -1.46
C ALA A 46 -8.56 -10.13 -1.79
N THR A 47 -8.53 -11.13 -0.91
CA THR A 47 -9.34 -12.35 -1.02
C THR A 47 -10.82 -12.00 -0.96
N GLY A 48 -11.55 -12.25 -2.05
CA GLY A 48 -12.97 -11.94 -2.16
C GLY A 48 -13.29 -10.46 -2.44
N ALA A 49 -12.29 -9.57 -2.51
CA ALA A 49 -12.50 -8.18 -2.88
C ALA A 49 -12.90 -8.07 -4.37
N LYS A 50 -14.05 -7.44 -4.63
CA LYS A 50 -14.50 -7.15 -5.99
C LYS A 50 -13.51 -6.20 -6.68
N PRO A 51 -13.12 -6.46 -7.94
CA PRO A 51 -12.31 -5.51 -8.69
C PRO A 51 -13.05 -4.17 -8.81
N VAL A 52 -12.38 -3.09 -8.39
CA VAL A 52 -12.84 -1.73 -8.67
C VAL A 52 -12.22 -1.29 -9.99
N PRO A 53 -13.01 -0.93 -11.01
CA PRO A 53 -12.47 -0.47 -12.29
C PRO A 53 -11.53 0.72 -12.09
N GLY A 54 -10.40 0.72 -12.82
CA GLY A 54 -9.55 1.90 -12.90
C GLY A 54 -10.34 3.05 -13.53
N GLY A 55 -10.35 4.21 -12.88
CA GLY A 55 -10.90 5.42 -13.50
C GLY A 55 -10.05 5.88 -14.68
N VAL A 56 -10.57 6.83 -15.47
CA VAL A 56 -9.85 7.48 -16.58
C VAL A 56 -8.74 8.44 -16.11
N ALA A 57 -8.63 8.67 -14.80
CA ALA A 57 -7.61 9.54 -14.21
C ALA A 57 -6.25 8.85 -14.15
N GLU A 58 -5.18 9.64 -14.13
CA GLU A 58 -3.81 9.12 -14.02
C GLU A 58 -3.58 8.37 -12.70
N ALA A 59 -2.80 7.30 -12.77
CA ALA A 59 -2.47 6.50 -11.60
C ALA A 59 -1.52 7.25 -10.66
N VAL A 60 -1.94 7.43 -9.41
CA VAL A 60 -1.11 8.01 -8.34
C VAL A 60 -0.26 6.92 -7.68
N THR A 61 -0.85 5.75 -7.44
CA THR A 61 -0.13 4.57 -6.95
C THR A 61 0.29 3.70 -8.13
N LEU A 62 1.60 3.47 -8.25
CA LEU A 62 2.22 2.84 -9.42
C LEU A 62 2.59 1.39 -9.14
N ILE A 63 2.18 0.50 -10.06
CA ILE A 63 2.53 -0.92 -10.02
C ILE A 63 4.06 -1.13 -10.01
N GLY A 64 4.51 -2.12 -9.24
CA GLY A 64 5.92 -2.48 -9.12
C GLY A 64 6.73 -1.57 -8.19
N LYS A 65 6.15 -0.48 -7.68
CA LYS A 65 6.80 0.39 -6.69
C LYS A 65 6.55 -0.11 -5.27
N ARG A 66 7.57 0.03 -4.43
CA ARG A 66 7.50 -0.23 -2.99
C ARG A 66 7.21 1.08 -2.29
N TYR A 67 6.21 1.08 -1.42
CA TYR A 67 5.81 2.23 -0.63
C TYR A 67 6.12 1.96 0.84
N VAL A 68 6.61 2.98 1.53
CA VAL A 68 7.01 2.91 2.94
C VAL A 68 6.37 4.04 3.72
N ASP A 69 5.98 3.76 4.96
CA ASP A 69 5.53 4.78 5.91
C ASP A 69 6.68 5.71 6.35
N ALA A 70 6.36 6.74 7.13
CA ALA A 70 7.33 7.72 7.59
C ALA A 70 8.44 7.10 8.47
N ASP A 71 8.09 6.07 9.26
CA ASP A 71 9.00 5.43 10.22
C ASP A 71 9.79 4.25 9.63
N GLY A 72 9.49 3.83 8.40
CA GLY A 72 10.10 2.64 7.81
C GLY A 72 9.58 1.31 8.35
N ALA A 73 8.50 1.34 9.13
CA ALA A 73 7.94 0.20 9.85
C ALA A 73 7.01 -0.64 8.97
N LEU A 74 6.12 0.01 8.21
CA LEU A 74 5.28 -0.62 7.20
C LEU A 74 5.86 -0.44 5.80
N GLU A 75 5.97 -1.54 5.07
CA GLU A 75 6.38 -1.52 3.67
C GLU A 75 5.45 -2.39 2.83
N VAL A 76 4.98 -1.86 1.70
CA VAL A 76 4.08 -2.56 0.78
C VAL A 76 4.58 -2.48 -0.66
N LEU A 77 4.36 -3.53 -1.45
CA LEU A 77 4.59 -3.54 -2.89
C LEU A 77 3.26 -3.35 -3.61
N CYS A 78 3.16 -2.36 -4.49
CA CYS A 78 1.99 -2.21 -5.34
C CYS A 78 1.97 -3.26 -6.45
N THR A 79 0.91 -4.06 -6.52
CA THR A 79 0.72 -5.14 -7.51
C THR A 79 -0.36 -4.83 -8.55
N SER A 80 -1.16 -3.78 -8.35
CA SER A 80 -2.05 -3.22 -9.36
C SER A 80 -2.16 -1.71 -9.16
N SER A 81 -2.00 -0.93 -10.23
CA SER A 81 -2.01 0.53 -10.17
C SER A 81 -3.41 1.08 -9.89
N GLY A 82 -3.46 2.30 -9.34
CA GLY A 82 -4.72 2.98 -9.11
C GLY A 82 -4.54 4.47 -8.84
N THR A 83 -5.66 5.18 -8.91
CA THR A 83 -5.73 6.64 -8.80
C THR A 83 -5.67 7.14 -7.35
N GLY A 84 -5.81 6.24 -6.37
CA GLY A 84 -5.75 6.61 -4.95
C GLY A 84 -4.33 6.61 -4.41
N GLU A 85 -4.02 7.57 -3.55
CA GLU A 85 -2.75 7.65 -2.81
C GLU A 85 -2.76 6.68 -1.61
N LEU A 86 -1.63 6.01 -1.37
CA LEU A 86 -1.44 5.17 -0.19
C LEU A 86 -1.08 6.01 1.03
N SER A 87 -1.70 5.70 2.17
CA SER A 87 -1.39 6.32 3.46
C SER A 87 -1.40 5.29 4.57
N CYS A 88 -0.55 5.49 5.58
CA CYS A 88 -0.51 4.73 6.81
C CYS A 88 -0.89 5.66 7.96
N ASP A 89 -1.91 5.29 8.73
CA ASP A 89 -2.39 6.07 9.89
C ASP A 89 -2.69 7.55 9.55
N GLY A 90 -3.17 7.78 8.32
CA GLY A 90 -3.49 9.10 7.79
C GLY A 90 -2.31 9.88 7.21
N VAL A 91 -1.09 9.34 7.26
CA VAL A 91 0.11 9.94 6.69
C VAL A 91 0.40 9.33 5.32
N PRO A 92 0.59 10.15 4.25
CA PRO A 92 0.97 9.65 2.93
C PRO A 92 2.24 8.81 2.96
N MET A 93 2.24 7.68 2.25
CA MET A 93 3.41 6.82 2.10
C MET A 93 4.30 7.30 0.97
N THR A 94 5.60 7.04 1.07
CA THR A 94 6.58 7.45 0.06
C THR A 94 7.10 6.25 -0.74
N VAL A 95 7.48 6.47 -2.00
CA VAL A 95 8.13 5.42 -2.79
C VAL A 95 9.52 5.16 -2.22
N LYS A 96 9.75 3.94 -1.75
CA LYS A 96 11.06 3.49 -1.30
C LYS A 96 11.96 3.30 -2.52
N ALA A 97 12.94 4.20 -2.67
CA ALA A 97 13.97 4.06 -3.68
C ALA A 97 14.75 2.76 -3.46
N ALA A 98 15.04 2.05 -4.55
CA ALA A 98 16.00 0.95 -4.49
C ALA A 98 17.36 1.53 -4.11
N LYS A 99 18.03 0.92 -3.13
CA LYS A 99 19.43 1.23 -2.88
C LYS A 99 20.21 0.80 -4.13
N PRO A 100 21.00 1.66 -4.76
CA PRO A 100 21.82 1.27 -5.90
C PRO A 100 22.64 0.04 -5.51
N LEU A 101 22.59 -1.01 -6.35
CA LEU A 101 23.55 -2.10 -6.22
C LEU A 101 24.95 -1.50 -6.45
N PRO A 102 25.98 -1.95 -5.71
CA PRO A 102 27.36 -1.65 -6.09
C PRO A 102 27.52 -2.10 -7.54
N ALA A 103 28.00 -1.20 -8.41
CA ALA A 103 28.36 -1.59 -9.77
C ALA A 103 29.40 -2.72 -9.65
N SER A 104 29.15 -3.84 -10.32
CA SER A 104 30.14 -4.90 -10.48
C SER A 104 31.12 -4.46 -11.56
N ASP A 105 32.40 -4.34 -11.20
CA ASP A 105 33.55 -4.22 -12.10
C ASP A 105 34.22 -5.61 -12.20
#